data_AF-A0A7S3BH34-F1
#
_entry.id   AF-A0A7S3BH34-F1
#
_cell.length_a   1.000
_cell.length_b   1.000
_cell.length_c   1.000
_cell.angle_alpha   90.00
_cell.angle_beta   90.00
_cell.angle_gamma   90.00
#
_symmetry.space_group_name_H-M   'P 1'
#
loop_
_entity.id
_entity.type
_entity.pdbx_description
1 polymer ?
#
loop_
_entity_poly.entity_id
_entity_poly.type
_entity_poly.pdbx_seq_one_letter_code
_entity_poly.pdbx_strand_id
1 'polypeptide(L)'
;EPTWLSRGSYVPKCVLVTGAAGFIGSHVAARMVLQYPQTKVVVLDKLDYCASMRNLDCVADKANFRFVQGDICSADLVTYLLTSERVDTVMHFAAQSHVDNSFGNSMEFTRANILGTHVLLEACRARGEAVRRFVHVSTDEVYGQNELYDCEEDAKGEDATLEPTNPYAASKAAAEMLVKAYRRSYGLPTIVTR
;
A
#
# COMPACT_ATOMS: atom_id res chain seq x y z
N GLU A 1 15.98 24.48 8.05
CA GLU A 1 15.32 23.27 8.61
C GLU A 1 14.27 22.76 7.63
N PRO A 2 14.13 21.45 7.42
CA PRO A 2 13.12 20.92 6.51
C PRO A 2 11.70 21.26 7.01
N THR A 3 10.92 21.93 6.16
CA THR A 3 9.56 22.45 6.45
C THR A 3 8.49 21.37 6.68
N TRP A 4 8.86 20.08 6.68
CA TRP A 4 7.94 18.97 6.93
C TRP A 4 7.86 18.55 8.40
N LEU A 5 8.77 19.02 9.27
CA LEU A 5 8.72 18.78 10.72
C LEU A 5 7.76 19.72 11.47
N SER A 6 7.29 20.81 10.85
CA SER A 6 6.51 21.86 11.51
C SER A 6 4.98 21.76 11.35
N ARG A 7 4.46 20.69 10.76
CA ARG A 7 3.01 20.41 10.78
C ARG A 7 2.71 19.60 12.03
N GLY A 8 1.88 20.14 12.94
CA GLY A 8 1.48 19.48 14.19
C GLY A 8 1.11 18.00 13.99
N SER A 9 1.24 17.18 15.04
CA SER A 9 1.10 15.72 14.94
C SER A 9 -0.21 15.32 14.24
N TYR A 10 -0.10 14.84 13.00
CA TYR A 10 -1.27 14.33 12.29
C TYR A 10 -1.65 12.98 12.88
N VAL A 11 -2.90 12.91 13.36
CA VAL A 11 -3.53 11.70 13.88
C VAL A 11 -4.56 11.21 12.85
N PRO A 12 -4.39 10.02 12.27
CA PRO A 12 -5.35 9.45 11.32
C PRO A 12 -6.72 9.24 11.97
N LYS A 13 -7.80 9.67 11.30
CA LYS A 13 -9.18 9.39 11.75
C LYS A 13 -9.73 8.13 11.11
N CYS A 14 -9.47 7.92 9.82
CA CYS A 14 -9.92 6.73 9.10
C CYS A 14 -8.85 6.25 8.12
N VAL A 15 -8.37 5.03 8.37
CA VAL A 15 -7.31 4.40 7.58
C VAL A 15 -7.90 3.29 6.74
N LEU A 16 -7.70 3.39 5.43
CA LEU A 16 -7.92 2.29 4.49
C LEU A 16 -6.65 1.46 4.40
N VAL A 17 -6.73 0.19 4.79
CA VAL A 17 -5.64 -0.79 4.65
C VAL A 17 -6.01 -1.77 3.56
N THR A 18 -5.33 -1.72 2.43
CA THR A 18 -5.58 -2.68 1.33
C THR A 18 -4.70 -3.92 1.51
N GLY A 19 -5.18 -5.12 1.19
CA GLY A 19 -4.37 -6.34 1.28
C GLY A 19 -4.18 -6.83 2.71
N ALA A 20 -5.10 -6.44 3.60
CA ALA A 20 -4.96 -6.69 5.04
C ALA A 20 -5.44 -8.08 5.48
N ALA A 21 -5.94 -8.94 4.59
CA ALA A 21 -6.10 -10.35 4.90
C ALA A 21 -4.82 -11.16 4.59
N GLY A 22 -3.82 -10.56 3.93
CA GLY A 22 -2.48 -11.12 3.77
C GLY A 22 -1.62 -11.03 5.02
N PHE A 23 -0.38 -11.50 4.94
CA PHE A 23 0.53 -11.59 6.08
C PHE A 23 0.84 -10.23 6.73
N ILE A 24 1.59 -9.34 6.06
CA ILE A 24 2.02 -8.06 6.66
C ILE A 24 0.83 -7.14 6.96
N GLY A 25 -0.09 -7.03 6.00
CA GLY A 25 -1.24 -6.13 6.09
C GLY A 25 -2.14 -6.45 7.29
N SER A 26 -2.36 -7.73 7.61
CA SER A 26 -3.18 -8.13 8.77
C SER A 26 -2.55 -7.72 10.10
N HIS A 27 -1.24 -7.91 10.27
CA HIS A 27 -0.54 -7.49 11.49
C HIS A 27 -0.60 -5.98 11.68
N VAL A 28 -0.46 -5.21 10.60
CA VAL A 28 -0.59 -3.74 10.64
C VAL A 28 -2.02 -3.34 10.99
N ALA A 29 -3.02 -3.87 10.29
CA ALA A 29 -4.42 -3.57 10.55
C ALA A 29 -4.82 -3.93 12.00
N ALA A 30 -4.45 -5.12 12.47
CA ALA A 30 -4.75 -5.58 13.82
C ALA A 30 -4.09 -4.68 14.87
N ARG A 31 -2.81 -4.34 14.71
CA ARG A 31 -2.11 -3.42 15.61
C ARG A 31 -2.76 -2.04 15.63
N MET A 32 -3.17 -1.52 14.45
CA MET A 32 -3.84 -0.23 14.38
C MET A 32 -5.18 -0.23 15.12
N VAL A 33 -6.00 -1.26 14.91
CA VAL A 33 -7.30 -1.39 15.57
C VAL A 33 -7.16 -1.45 17.08
N LEU A 34 -6.20 -2.24 17.58
CA LEU A 34 -6.02 -2.48 19.02
C LEU A 34 -5.35 -1.30 19.74
N GLN A 35 -4.39 -0.64 19.10
CA GLN A 35 -3.59 0.41 19.72
C GLN A 35 -4.19 1.82 19.57
N TYR A 36 -5.04 2.02 18.56
CA TYR A 36 -5.70 3.30 18.28
C TYR A 36 -7.22 3.14 18.18
N PRO A 37 -7.92 2.93 19.31
CA PRO A 37 -9.38 2.69 19.32
C PRO A 37 -10.20 3.86 18.76
N GLN A 38 -9.66 5.07 18.76
CA GLN A 38 -10.25 6.27 18.15
C GLN A 38 -10.12 6.33 16.63
N THR A 39 -9.24 5.51 16.04
CA THR A 39 -8.99 5.48 14.60
C THR A 39 -9.80 4.34 14.00
N LYS A 40 -10.62 4.67 13.00
CA LYS A 40 -11.35 3.67 12.22
C LYS A 40 -10.40 3.01 11.22
N VAL A 41 -10.40 1.69 11.17
CA VAL A 41 -9.63 0.89 10.21
C VAL A 41 -10.59 0.16 9.29
N VAL A 42 -10.51 0.50 8.00
CA VAL A 42 -11.27 -0.16 6.94
C VAL A 42 -10.30 -1.02 6.15
N VAL A 43 -10.56 -2.31 6.08
CA VAL A 43 -9.77 -3.25 5.29
C VAL A 43 -10.45 -3.47 3.95
N LEU A 44 -9.68 -3.38 2.86
CA LEU A 44 -10.10 -3.80 1.52
C LEU A 44 -9.20 -4.94 1.05
N ASP A 45 -9.79 -6.11 0.83
CA ASP A 45 -9.04 -7.28 0.36
C ASP A 45 -9.86 -8.12 -0.62
N LYS A 46 -9.21 -8.63 -1.67
CA LYS A 46 -9.86 -9.48 -2.68
C LYS A 46 -10.13 -10.90 -2.16
N LEU A 47 -9.43 -11.30 -1.10
CA LEU A 47 -9.33 -12.67 -0.60
C LEU A 47 -8.75 -13.62 -1.66
N ASP A 48 -7.59 -13.23 -2.19
CA ASP A 48 -6.83 -14.05 -3.13
C ASP A 48 -6.07 -15.20 -2.42
N TYR A 49 -5.30 -16.00 -3.17
CA TYR A 49 -4.68 -17.25 -2.69
C TYR A 49 -3.86 -17.14 -1.39
N CYS A 50 -3.24 -15.99 -1.12
CA CYS A 50 -2.41 -15.75 0.07
C CYS A 50 -3.16 -15.06 1.22
N ALA A 51 -4.46 -14.79 1.06
CA ALA A 51 -5.28 -14.11 2.04
C ALA A 51 -6.01 -15.11 2.95
N SER A 52 -6.13 -14.77 4.23
CA SER A 52 -6.90 -15.54 5.20
C SER A 52 -7.62 -14.62 6.16
N MET A 53 -8.94 -14.75 6.23
CA MET A 53 -9.75 -14.01 7.21
C MET A 53 -9.35 -14.32 8.65
N ARG A 54 -8.78 -15.51 8.91
CA ARG A 54 -8.30 -15.89 10.25
C ARG A 54 -7.23 -14.93 10.78
N ASN A 55 -6.48 -14.27 9.89
CA ASN A 55 -5.48 -13.28 10.28
C ASN A 55 -6.11 -12.05 10.95
N LEU A 56 -7.41 -11.82 10.76
CA LEU A 56 -8.15 -10.67 11.26
C LEU A 56 -9.14 -11.03 12.40
N ASP A 57 -9.25 -12.30 12.80
CA ASP A 57 -10.18 -12.77 13.83
C ASP A 57 -9.99 -12.01 15.16
N CYS A 58 -8.75 -11.68 15.52
CA CYS A 58 -8.43 -10.96 16.75
C CYS A 58 -9.03 -9.54 16.83
N VAL A 59 -9.47 -8.99 15.70
CA VAL A 59 -10.05 -7.65 15.60
C VAL A 59 -11.44 -7.60 14.96
N ALA A 60 -11.99 -8.74 14.56
CA ALA A 60 -13.26 -8.84 13.85
C ALA A 60 -14.43 -8.17 14.59
N ASP A 61 -14.49 -8.31 15.93
CA ASP A 61 -15.57 -7.77 16.76
C ASP A 61 -15.32 -6.34 17.27
N LYS A 62 -14.27 -5.66 16.80
CA LYS A 62 -13.93 -4.31 17.27
C LYS A 62 -14.77 -3.26 16.56
N ALA A 63 -15.37 -2.34 17.31
CA ALA A 63 -16.27 -1.31 16.78
C ALA A 63 -15.59 -0.34 15.77
N ASN A 64 -14.27 -0.19 15.84
CA ASN A 64 -13.48 0.63 14.93
C ASN A 64 -12.91 -0.16 13.73
N PHE A 65 -13.26 -1.43 13.57
CA PHE A 65 -12.83 -2.28 12.47
C PHE A 65 -13.97 -2.51 11.47
N ARG A 66 -13.64 -2.49 10.17
CA ARG A 66 -14.55 -2.88 9.10
C ARG A 66 -13.79 -3.64 8.02
N PHE A 67 -14.28 -4.82 7.68
CA PHE A 67 -13.80 -5.57 6.53
C PHE A 67 -14.67 -5.33 5.29
N VAL A 68 -14.05 -5.19 4.13
CA VAL A 68 -14.70 -5.09 2.83
C VAL A 68 -13.99 -6.01 1.85
N GLN A 69 -14.71 -7.02 1.35
CA GLN A 69 -14.20 -7.86 0.29
C GLN A 69 -14.32 -7.14 -1.05
N GLY A 70 -13.23 -7.02 -1.80
CA GLY A 70 -13.23 -6.43 -3.13
C GLY A 70 -11.84 -6.21 -3.71
N ASP A 71 -11.81 -5.91 -5.01
CA ASP A 71 -10.57 -5.69 -5.76
C ASP A 71 -10.24 -4.19 -5.82
N ILE A 72 -8.98 -3.84 -5.55
CA ILE A 72 -8.47 -2.47 -5.67
C ILE A 72 -8.52 -1.95 -7.13
N CYS A 73 -8.63 -2.83 -8.11
CA CYS A 73 -8.84 -2.46 -9.51
C CYS A 73 -10.27 -1.94 -9.77
N SER A 74 -11.21 -2.10 -8.84
CA SER A 74 -12.56 -1.56 -8.94
C SER A 74 -12.58 -0.09 -8.53
N ALA A 75 -12.49 0.81 -9.53
CA ALA A 75 -12.47 2.25 -9.31
C ALA A 75 -13.71 2.77 -8.56
N ASP A 76 -14.89 2.23 -8.87
CA ASP A 76 -16.14 2.61 -8.21
C ASP A 76 -16.13 2.22 -6.73
N LEU A 77 -15.67 1.01 -6.41
CA LEU A 77 -15.57 0.54 -5.03
C LEU A 77 -14.57 1.38 -4.23
N VAL A 78 -13.37 1.61 -4.78
CA VAL A 78 -12.35 2.41 -4.12
C VAL A 78 -12.87 3.84 -3.88
N THR A 79 -13.47 4.47 -4.88
CA THR A 79 -14.03 5.82 -4.78
C THR A 79 -15.16 5.88 -3.74
N TYR A 80 -16.03 4.87 -3.74
CA TYR A 80 -17.09 4.72 -2.74
C TYR A 80 -16.51 4.65 -1.34
N LEU A 81 -15.54 3.77 -1.07
CA LEU A 81 -14.95 3.60 0.25
C LEU A 81 -14.23 4.86 0.74
N LEU A 82 -13.42 5.51 -0.12
CA LEU A 82 -12.75 6.76 0.24
C LEU A 82 -13.76 7.85 0.64
N THR A 83 -14.93 7.86 0.02
CA THR A 83 -15.97 8.86 0.24
C THR A 83 -16.87 8.52 1.43
N SER A 84 -17.45 7.32 1.47
CA SER A 84 -18.40 6.89 2.49
C SER A 84 -17.77 6.79 3.87
N GLU A 85 -16.53 6.29 3.93
CA GLU A 85 -15.81 6.11 5.19
C GLU A 85 -15.05 7.36 5.63
N ARG A 86 -14.98 8.38 4.74
CA ARG A 86 -14.17 9.60 4.94
C ARG A 86 -12.70 9.27 5.23
N VAL A 87 -12.14 8.38 4.42
CA VAL A 87 -10.74 7.94 4.54
C VAL A 87 -9.82 9.15 4.42
N ASP A 88 -8.91 9.28 5.38
CA ASP A 88 -7.89 10.33 5.40
C ASP A 88 -6.46 9.78 5.31
N THR A 89 -6.27 8.47 5.54
CA THR A 89 -5.00 7.77 5.32
C THR A 89 -5.23 6.50 4.51
N VAL A 90 -4.37 6.24 3.53
CA VAL A 90 -4.32 4.96 2.83
C VAL A 90 -3.00 4.27 3.15
N MET A 91 -3.05 3.00 3.53
CA MET A 91 -1.88 2.12 3.66
C MET A 91 -2.05 0.96 2.68
N HIS A 92 -1.23 0.97 1.63
CA HIS A 92 -1.41 0.12 0.47
C HIS A 92 -0.44 -1.07 0.50
N PHE A 93 -0.93 -2.24 0.97
CA PHE A 93 -0.21 -3.52 0.96
C PHE A 93 -0.69 -4.50 -0.12
N ALA A 94 -1.86 -4.27 -0.72
CA ALA A 94 -2.43 -5.18 -1.70
C ALA A 94 -1.53 -5.30 -2.93
N ALA A 95 -1.06 -6.51 -3.21
CA ALA A 95 -0.24 -6.85 -4.35
C ALA A 95 -0.28 -8.36 -4.62
N GLN A 96 -0.01 -8.76 -5.84
CA GLN A 96 0.51 -10.09 -6.15
C GLN A 96 2.00 -10.10 -5.83
N SER A 97 2.45 -11.08 -5.03
CA SER A 97 3.82 -11.07 -4.48
C SER A 97 4.63 -12.35 -4.63
N HIS A 98 4.06 -13.44 -5.14
CA HIS A 98 4.82 -14.69 -5.30
C HIS A 98 5.67 -14.65 -6.57
N VAL A 99 6.99 -14.51 -6.40
CA VAL A 99 7.96 -14.35 -7.50
C VAL A 99 7.82 -15.43 -8.58
N ASP A 100 7.78 -16.72 -8.21
CA ASP A 100 7.70 -17.81 -9.20
C ASP A 100 6.41 -17.74 -10.04
N ASN A 101 5.27 -17.44 -9.41
CA ASN A 101 3.99 -17.28 -10.11
C ASN A 101 4.02 -16.12 -11.12
N SER A 102 4.89 -15.14 -10.90
CA SER A 102 5.02 -13.98 -11.80
C SER A 102 5.59 -14.34 -13.17
N PHE A 103 6.38 -15.41 -13.29
CA PHE A 103 6.90 -15.86 -14.60
C PHE A 103 5.81 -16.49 -15.47
N GLY A 104 4.83 -17.18 -14.86
CA GLY A 104 3.72 -17.81 -15.57
C GLY A 104 2.48 -16.93 -15.73
N ASN A 105 2.31 -15.89 -14.91
CA ASN A 105 1.11 -15.05 -14.87
C ASN A 105 1.43 -13.55 -14.68
N SER A 106 2.47 -13.05 -15.35
CA SER A 106 2.96 -11.66 -15.21
C SER A 106 1.89 -10.59 -15.45
N MET A 107 0.90 -10.85 -16.31
CA MET A 107 -0.20 -9.91 -16.58
C MET A 107 -1.07 -9.65 -15.36
N GLU A 108 -1.28 -10.64 -14.48
CA GLU A 108 -2.03 -10.43 -13.24
C GLU A 108 -1.23 -9.56 -12.25
N PHE A 109 0.10 -9.64 -12.27
CA PHE A 109 0.96 -8.74 -11.48
C PHE A 109 0.88 -7.30 -12.01
N THR A 110 0.89 -7.09 -13.33
CA THR A 110 0.62 -5.77 -13.92
C THR A 110 -0.76 -5.26 -13.51
N ARG A 111 -1.79 -6.10 -13.56
CA ARG A 111 -3.15 -5.71 -13.18
C ARG A 111 -3.23 -5.34 -11.69
N ALA A 112 -2.83 -6.23 -10.80
CA ALA A 112 -2.94 -6.00 -9.36
C ALA A 112 -2.00 -4.89 -8.87
N ASN A 113 -0.73 -4.94 -9.26
CA ASN A 113 0.29 -4.07 -8.67
C ASN A 113 0.32 -2.70 -9.36
N ILE A 114 0.22 -2.64 -10.69
CA ILE A 114 0.31 -1.36 -11.42
C ILE A 114 -1.08 -0.72 -11.53
N LEU A 115 -2.04 -1.40 -12.17
CA LEU A 115 -3.38 -0.83 -12.36
C LEU A 115 -4.08 -0.62 -11.01
N GLY A 116 -3.99 -1.58 -10.08
CA GLY A 116 -4.55 -1.42 -8.74
C GLY A 116 -4.00 -0.20 -7.97
N THR A 117 -2.67 -0.02 -7.96
CA THR A 117 -2.06 1.19 -7.38
C THR A 117 -2.51 2.45 -8.11
N HIS A 118 -2.59 2.43 -9.45
CA HIS A 118 -3.03 3.58 -10.23
C HIS A 118 -4.47 3.99 -9.91
N VAL A 119 -5.39 3.02 -9.79
CA VAL A 119 -6.79 3.27 -9.39
C VAL A 119 -6.85 3.93 -8.02
N LEU A 120 -6.07 3.44 -7.04
CA LEU A 120 -5.99 4.05 -5.72
C LEU A 120 -5.46 5.49 -5.77
N LEU A 121 -4.40 5.74 -6.53
CA LEU A 121 -3.81 7.07 -6.70
C LEU A 121 -4.78 8.07 -7.36
N GLU A 122 -5.46 7.66 -8.43
CA GLU A 122 -6.47 8.47 -9.10
C GLU A 122 -7.66 8.78 -8.18
N ALA A 123 -8.16 7.78 -7.46
CA ALA A 123 -9.26 7.97 -6.52
C ALA A 123 -8.86 8.90 -5.36
N CYS A 124 -7.62 8.80 -4.86
CA CYS A 124 -7.10 9.74 -3.86
C CYS A 124 -6.94 11.16 -4.43
N ARG A 125 -6.43 11.29 -5.66
CA ARG A 125 -6.29 12.59 -6.34
C ARG A 125 -7.65 13.28 -6.53
N ALA A 126 -8.66 12.54 -6.96
CA ALA A 126 -10.01 13.04 -7.17
C ALA A 126 -10.67 13.56 -5.88
N ARG A 127 -10.20 13.09 -4.71
CA ARG A 127 -10.66 13.51 -3.38
C ARG A 127 -9.98 14.80 -2.87
N GLY A 128 -9.06 15.39 -3.64
CA GLY A 128 -8.33 16.60 -3.24
C GLY A 128 -7.54 16.39 -1.96
N GLU A 129 -7.68 17.31 -1.00
CA GLU A 129 -6.94 17.27 0.28
C GLU A 129 -7.52 16.31 1.33
N ALA A 130 -8.57 15.55 1.00
CA ALA A 130 -9.19 14.65 1.97
C ALA A 130 -8.25 13.51 2.40
N VAL A 131 -7.46 12.98 1.47
CA VAL A 131 -6.42 11.99 1.78
C VAL A 131 -5.14 12.74 2.15
N ARG A 132 -4.79 12.68 3.44
CA ARG A 132 -3.68 13.43 4.03
C ARG A 132 -2.39 12.62 4.10
N ARG A 133 -2.47 11.30 3.94
CA ARG A 133 -1.32 10.39 3.79
C ARG A 133 -1.65 9.19 2.90
N PHE A 134 -0.73 8.85 2.01
CA PHE A 134 -0.76 7.62 1.21
C PHE A 134 0.55 6.88 1.38
N VAL A 135 0.55 5.76 2.09
CA VAL A 135 1.72 4.91 2.32
C VAL A 135 1.67 3.75 1.34
N HIS A 136 2.64 3.69 0.43
CA HIS A 136 2.83 2.58 -0.49
C HIS A 136 3.90 1.64 0.04
N VAL A 137 3.55 0.38 0.27
CA VAL A 137 4.49 -0.65 0.71
C VAL A 137 5.03 -1.37 -0.52
N SER A 138 6.33 -1.24 -0.73
CA SER A 138 7.10 -1.86 -1.81
C SER A 138 7.97 -2.99 -1.27
N THR A 139 9.11 -3.25 -1.90
CA THR A 139 10.08 -4.29 -1.55
C THR A 139 11.47 -3.80 -1.93
N ASP A 140 12.51 -4.30 -1.27
CA ASP A 140 13.92 -4.18 -1.67
C ASP A 140 14.25 -4.84 -3.02
N GLU A 141 13.50 -5.86 -3.46
CA GLU A 141 13.71 -6.51 -4.78
C GLU A 141 13.65 -5.53 -5.98
N VAL A 142 13.04 -4.35 -5.81
CA VAL A 142 13.02 -3.29 -6.84
C VAL A 142 14.42 -2.79 -7.18
N TYR A 143 15.39 -2.97 -6.29
CA TYR A 143 16.78 -2.62 -6.53
C TYR A 143 17.56 -3.68 -7.32
N GLY A 144 16.97 -4.86 -7.57
CA GLY A 144 17.67 -6.00 -8.17
C GLY A 144 18.51 -6.80 -7.19
N GLN A 145 19.22 -7.81 -7.70
CA GLN A 145 20.14 -8.62 -6.89
C GLN A 145 21.39 -7.80 -6.54
N ASN A 146 21.82 -7.84 -5.29
CA ASN A 146 23.17 -7.43 -4.93
C ASN A 146 24.08 -8.64 -5.15
N GLU A 147 25.07 -8.52 -6.04
CA GLU A 147 26.06 -9.60 -6.25
C GLU A 147 27.05 -9.73 -5.08
N LEU A 148 27.10 -8.74 -4.19
CA LEU A 148 28.02 -8.64 -3.06
C LEU A 148 27.21 -8.27 -1.81
N TYR A 149 26.99 -9.24 -0.92
CA TYR A 149 26.42 -9.02 0.42
C TYR A 149 27.52 -9.18 1.49
N ASP A 150 28.75 -8.73 1.20
CA ASP A 150 29.89 -8.98 2.08
C ASP A 150 30.21 -7.79 3.03
N CYS A 151 29.64 -6.59 2.83
CA CYS A 151 29.80 -5.47 3.77
C CYS A 151 28.62 -4.48 3.79
N GLU A 152 28.45 -3.75 4.90
CA GLU A 152 27.43 -2.68 5.06
C GLU A 152 27.61 -1.51 4.07
N GLU A 153 28.82 -1.33 3.52
CA GLU A 153 29.12 -0.28 2.53
C GLU A 153 28.45 -0.52 1.17
N ASP A 154 28.01 -1.76 0.87
CA ASP A 154 27.32 -2.13 -0.36
C ASP A 154 25.78 -2.01 -0.27
N ALA A 155 25.25 -1.54 0.87
CA ALA A 155 23.81 -1.34 1.05
C ALA A 155 23.27 -0.20 0.15
N LYS A 156 22.23 -0.51 -0.64
CA LYS A 156 21.61 0.45 -1.55
C LYS A 156 20.75 1.46 -0.79
N GLY A 157 21.08 2.75 -0.89
CA GLY A 157 20.25 3.85 -0.39
C GLY A 157 18.99 4.11 -1.22
N GLU A 158 18.08 4.94 -0.72
CA GLU A 158 16.77 5.21 -1.36
C GLU A 158 16.86 5.86 -2.75
N ASP A 159 17.99 6.51 -3.03
CA ASP A 159 18.34 7.17 -4.30
C ASP A 159 18.97 6.22 -5.32
N ALA A 160 19.23 4.96 -4.96
CA ALA A 160 19.76 3.95 -5.88
C ALA A 160 18.80 3.69 -7.05
N THR A 161 19.38 3.40 -8.22
CA THR A 161 18.61 3.04 -9.43
C THR A 161 17.79 1.78 -9.16
N LEU A 162 16.54 1.78 -9.64
CA LEU A 162 15.69 0.59 -9.59
C LEU A 162 16.05 -0.32 -10.76
N GLU A 163 16.51 -1.54 -10.46
CA GLU A 163 16.97 -2.54 -11.43
C GLU A 163 16.27 -3.89 -11.21
N PRO A 164 14.93 -3.95 -11.30
CA PRO A 164 14.19 -5.16 -11.00
C PRO A 164 14.52 -6.28 -11.99
N THR A 165 14.74 -7.50 -11.47
CA THR A 165 15.20 -8.66 -12.27
C THR A 165 14.11 -9.67 -12.59
N ASN A 166 12.89 -9.48 -12.09
CA ASN A 166 11.76 -10.39 -12.31
C ASN A 166 10.42 -9.61 -12.49
N PRO A 167 9.36 -10.23 -13.06
CA PRO A 167 8.10 -9.54 -13.35
C PRO A 167 7.40 -8.97 -12.10
N TYR A 168 7.50 -9.64 -10.95
CA TYR A 168 6.98 -9.12 -9.68
C TYR A 168 7.68 -7.81 -9.29
N ALA A 169 9.02 -7.82 -9.15
CA ALA A 169 9.82 -6.66 -8.79
C ALA A 169 9.63 -5.52 -9.80
N ALA A 170 9.54 -5.84 -11.10
CA ALA A 170 9.28 -4.85 -12.16
C ALA A 170 7.92 -4.17 -11.98
N SER A 171 6.88 -4.94 -11.63
CA SER A 171 5.56 -4.38 -11.35
C SER A 171 5.52 -3.49 -10.11
N LYS A 172 6.29 -3.82 -9.06
CA LYS A 172 6.44 -3.01 -7.85
C LYS A 172 7.20 -1.72 -8.13
N ALA A 173 8.31 -1.79 -8.86
CA ALA A 173 9.07 -0.62 -9.28
C ALA A 173 8.22 0.34 -10.16
N ALA A 174 7.42 -0.22 -11.09
CA ALA A 174 6.49 0.57 -11.90
C ALA A 174 5.41 1.27 -11.06
N ALA A 175 4.85 0.58 -10.07
CA ALA A 175 3.90 1.18 -9.12
C ALA A 175 4.55 2.32 -8.32
N GLU A 176 5.80 2.18 -7.88
CA GLU A 176 6.53 3.27 -7.22
C GLU A 176 6.72 4.49 -8.11
N MET A 177 7.00 4.30 -9.41
CA MET A 177 7.13 5.41 -10.35
C MET A 177 5.82 6.19 -10.46
N LEU A 178 4.67 5.50 -10.48
CA LEU A 178 3.35 6.15 -10.41
C LEU A 178 3.19 6.94 -9.10
N VAL A 179 3.49 6.33 -7.96
CA VAL A 179 3.36 7.00 -6.65
C VAL A 179 4.22 8.28 -6.57
N LYS A 180 5.46 8.22 -7.06
CA LYS A 180 6.36 9.37 -7.12
C LYS A 180 5.85 10.44 -8.10
N ALA A 181 5.36 10.04 -9.28
CA ALA A 181 4.80 10.95 -10.27
C ALA A 181 3.57 11.68 -9.73
N TYR A 182 2.68 10.98 -9.02
CA TYR A 182 1.47 11.60 -8.44
C TYR A 182 1.79 12.62 -7.36
N ARG A 183 2.80 12.36 -6.54
CA ARG A 183 3.31 13.35 -5.58
C ARG A 183 3.87 14.58 -6.28
N ARG A 184 4.67 14.39 -7.34
CA ARG A 184 5.28 15.49 -8.11
C ARG A 184 4.23 16.33 -8.84
N SER A 185 3.29 15.68 -9.52
CA SER A 185 2.33 16.34 -10.42
C SER A 185 1.12 16.91 -9.68
N TYR A 186 0.65 16.25 -8.63
CA TYR A 186 -0.60 16.61 -7.95
C TYR A 186 -0.43 16.96 -6.47
N GLY A 187 0.79 16.93 -5.94
CA GLY A 187 1.05 17.22 -4.52
C GLY A 187 0.46 16.18 -3.56
N LEU A 188 0.10 14.98 -4.05
CA LEU A 188 -0.47 13.92 -3.21
C LEU A 188 0.54 13.55 -2.10
N PRO A 189 0.13 13.46 -0.82
CA PRO A 189 1.04 13.25 0.31
C PRO A 189 1.46 11.78 0.43
N THR A 190 2.28 11.32 -0.52
CA THR A 190 2.71 9.93 -0.61
C THR A 190 4.02 9.66 0.12
N ILE A 191 4.14 8.45 0.67
CA ILE A 191 5.34 7.88 1.28
C ILE A 191 5.52 6.49 0.67
N VAL A 192 6.74 6.13 0.29
CA VAL A 192 7.10 4.78 -0.16
C VAL A 192 7.97 4.16 0.92
N THR A 193 7.65 2.93 1.33
CA THR A 193 8.53 2.09 2.16
C THR A 193 8.96 0.90 1.31
N ARG A 194 10.25 0.56 1.32
CA ARG A 194 10.79 -0.62 0.64
C ARG A 194 11.23 -1.62 1.70
#